data_AF-A0A945W5D3-F1
#
_entry.id   AF-A0A945W5D3-F1
#
_cell.length_a   1.000
_cell.length_b   1.000
_cell.length_c   1.000
_cell.angle_alpha   90.00
_cell.angle_beta   90.00
_cell.angle_gamma   90.00
#
_symmetry.space_group_name_H-M   'P 1'
#
loop_
_entity.id
_entity.type
_entity.pdbx_description
1 polymer ?
#
loop_
_entity_poly.entity_id
_entity_poly.type
_entity_poly.pdbx_seq_one_letter_code
_entity_poly.pdbx_strand_id
1 'polypeptide(L)'
;MRADHLSCYGYQRPTSPSLDKFASQGLLFEDVSTTCPWTLPAHASLLTGLDPRRNGVRARTDRLRDGVLTLAEVLREHDFLTSGIVNSHWLSKTNGLDHGFEEFLYVKEYADRTKPTRVEDEARDWLSKHRNKRFFLFLHYYDVHSDYHSLPHYEKQFVRPYNGIV
;
A
#
# COMPACT_ATOMS: atom_id res chain seq x y z
N MET A 1 2.51 6.33 5.73
CA MET A 1 3.58 7.12 5.07
C MET A 1 3.08 8.55 4.92
N ARG A 2 3.88 9.55 5.33
CA ARG A 2 3.55 10.98 5.15
C ARG A 2 4.32 11.54 3.96
N ALA A 3 3.69 12.41 3.17
CA ALA A 3 4.34 13.05 2.02
C ALA A 3 5.55 13.89 2.45
N ASP A 4 5.43 14.66 3.53
CA ASP A 4 6.48 15.52 4.08
C ASP A 4 7.70 14.78 4.69
N HIS A 5 7.74 13.45 4.60
CA HIS A 5 8.88 12.60 4.97
C HIS A 5 9.53 11.93 3.75
N LEU A 6 9.20 12.38 2.53
CA LEU A 6 9.80 11.96 1.27
C LEU A 6 10.63 13.12 0.71
N SER A 7 11.87 12.86 0.27
CA SER A 7 12.75 13.93 -0.22
C SER A 7 12.22 14.58 -1.50
N CYS A 8 11.51 13.83 -2.36
CA CYS A 8 10.82 14.40 -3.53
C CYS A 8 9.69 15.40 -3.18
N TYR A 9 9.22 15.43 -1.93
CA TYR A 9 8.25 16.43 -1.41
C TYR A 9 8.92 17.46 -0.48
N GLY A 10 10.25 17.60 -0.53
CA GLY A 10 10.98 18.64 0.21
C GLY A 10 11.50 18.22 1.60
N TYR A 11 11.40 16.93 1.96
CA TYR A 11 12.02 16.45 3.18
C TYR A 11 13.55 16.53 3.09
N GLN A 12 14.20 17.11 4.10
CA GLN A 12 15.62 17.46 4.07
C GLN A 12 16.57 16.25 4.14
N ARG A 13 16.05 15.06 4.44
CA ARG A 13 16.85 13.84 4.62
C ARG A 13 16.54 12.87 3.49
N PRO A 14 17.53 12.12 2.98
CA PRO A 14 17.37 11.22 1.84
C PRO A 14 16.69 9.91 2.26
N THR A 15 15.41 9.97 2.65
CA THR A 15 14.64 8.82 3.14
C THR A 15 13.97 8.00 2.04
N SER A 16 13.90 8.54 0.81
CA SER A 16 13.11 7.93 -0.27
C SER A 16 13.80 7.87 -1.64
N PRO A 17 15.10 7.52 -1.75
CA PRO A 17 15.85 7.65 -3.00
C PRO A 17 15.23 6.89 -4.20
N SER A 18 14.62 5.73 -3.96
CA SER A 18 13.92 4.97 -5.01
C SER A 18 12.66 5.68 -5.50
N LEU A 19 11.89 6.29 -4.60
CA LEU A 19 10.69 7.08 -4.96
C LEU A 19 11.09 8.41 -5.60
N ASP A 20 12.19 9.02 -5.16
CA ASP A 20 12.71 10.26 -5.72
C ASP A 20 13.12 10.06 -7.20
N LYS A 21 13.79 8.94 -7.48
CA LYS A 21 14.11 8.53 -8.86
C LYS A 21 12.87 8.24 -9.69
N PHE A 22 11.86 7.59 -9.11
CA PHE A 22 10.61 7.33 -9.82
C PHE A 22 9.87 8.63 -10.16
N ALA A 23 9.78 9.57 -9.20
CA ALA A 23 9.16 10.87 -9.39
C ALA A 23 9.86 11.70 -10.48
N SER A 24 11.20 11.66 -10.57
CA SER A 24 11.94 12.40 -11.61
C SER A 24 11.75 11.87 -13.03
N GLN A 25 11.16 10.68 -13.18
CA GLN A 25 10.86 10.06 -14.47
C GLN A 25 9.37 10.13 -14.83
N GLY A 26 8.54 10.79 -14.01
CA GLY A 26 7.09 10.86 -14.18
C GLY A 26 6.50 12.22 -13.77
N LEU A 27 5.27 12.18 -13.27
CA LEU A 27 4.56 13.34 -12.72
C LEU A 27 4.44 13.20 -11.20
N LEU A 28 4.75 14.28 -10.49
CA LEU A 28 4.54 14.40 -9.04
C LEU A 28 3.33 15.29 -8.79
N PHE A 29 2.35 14.78 -8.05
CA PHE A 29 1.17 15.56 -7.64
C PHE A 29 1.38 16.08 -6.23
N GLU A 30 1.40 17.40 -6.06
CA GLU A 30 1.68 18.05 -4.76
C GLU A 30 0.42 18.26 -3.91
N ASP A 31 -0.75 18.25 -4.54
CA ASP A 31 -2.05 18.42 -3.89
C ASP A 31 -2.94 17.20 -4.15
N VAL A 32 -2.87 16.24 -3.23
CA VAL A 32 -3.67 15.00 -3.26
C VAL A 32 -4.15 14.70 -1.85
N SER A 33 -5.46 14.46 -1.70
CA SER A 33 -6.08 14.11 -0.44
C SER A 33 -6.80 12.76 -0.53
N THR A 34 -6.71 11.97 0.54
CA THR A 34 -7.55 10.77 0.72
C THR A 34 -8.99 11.16 1.01
N THR A 35 -9.96 10.32 0.62
CA THR A 35 -11.38 10.52 0.95
C THR A 35 -11.67 10.37 2.44
N CYS A 36 -10.79 9.68 3.17
CA CYS A 36 -10.89 9.50 4.62
C CYS A 36 -9.55 9.08 5.25
N PRO A 37 -9.32 9.36 6.54
CA PRO A 37 -8.03 9.15 7.20
C PRO A 37 -7.78 7.72 7.70
N TRP A 38 -8.62 6.74 7.32
CA TRP A 38 -8.56 5.38 7.85
C TRP A 38 -8.46 4.31 6.75
N THR A 39 -7.68 3.25 7.02
CA THR A 39 -7.22 2.25 6.04
C THR A 39 -8.36 1.64 5.22
N LEU A 40 -9.34 1.01 5.87
CA LEU A 40 -10.41 0.30 5.18
C LEU A 40 -11.24 1.21 4.24
N PRO A 41 -11.89 2.29 4.72
CA PRO A 41 -12.71 3.14 3.86
C PRO A 41 -11.89 3.89 2.80
N ALA A 42 -10.61 4.20 3.06
CA ALA A 42 -9.76 4.88 2.09
C ALA A 42 -9.47 3.96 0.90
N HIS A 43 -9.14 2.70 1.17
CA HIS A 43 -8.88 1.72 0.11
C HIS A 43 -10.16 1.26 -0.59
N ALA A 44 -11.29 1.15 0.12
CA ALA A 44 -12.58 0.94 -0.52
C ALA A 44 -12.90 2.08 -1.51
N SER A 45 -12.61 3.33 -1.12
CA SER A 45 -12.81 4.48 -2.01
C SER A 45 -11.86 4.46 -3.20
N LEU A 46 -10.57 4.15 -2.96
CA LEU A 46 -9.56 4.02 -4.01
C LEU A 46 -9.94 2.98 -5.06
N LEU A 47 -10.42 1.81 -4.61
CA LEU A 47 -10.76 0.70 -5.48
C LEU A 47 -12.12 0.86 -6.18
N THR A 48 -13.00 1.74 -5.72
CA THR A 48 -14.34 1.92 -6.31
C THR A 48 -14.50 3.25 -7.03
N GLY A 49 -13.63 4.24 -6.78
CA GLY A 49 -13.83 5.62 -7.22
C GLY A 49 -15.01 6.32 -6.51
N LEU A 50 -15.56 5.74 -5.45
CA LEU A 50 -16.72 6.24 -4.72
C LEU A 50 -16.34 6.69 -3.31
N ASP A 51 -16.97 7.74 -2.81
CA ASP A 51 -16.76 8.16 -1.41
C ASP A 51 -17.37 7.13 -0.43
N PRO A 52 -16.91 7.11 0.85
CA PRO A 52 -17.38 6.16 1.86
C PRO A 52 -18.91 6.08 2.02
N ARG A 53 -19.64 7.16 1.75
CA ARG A 53 -21.11 7.14 1.83
C ARG A 53 -21.75 6.38 0.67
N ARG A 54 -21.12 6.39 -0.51
CA ARG A 54 -21.62 5.72 -1.72
C ARG A 54 -21.19 4.26 -1.79
N ASN A 55 -19.95 3.93 -1.40
CA ASN A 55 -19.51 2.53 -1.34
C ASN A 55 -20.00 1.78 -0.08
N GLY A 56 -20.47 2.51 0.94
CA GLY A 56 -21.08 1.94 2.14
C GLY A 56 -20.09 1.49 3.22
N VAL A 57 -18.79 1.72 3.05
CA VAL A 57 -17.74 1.36 4.01
C VAL A 57 -17.35 2.59 4.81
N ARG A 58 -17.84 2.72 6.05
CA ARG A 58 -17.70 3.92 6.89
C ARG A 58 -17.21 3.66 8.30
N ALA A 59 -17.52 2.48 8.82
CA ALA A 59 -17.25 2.06 10.19
C ALA A 59 -16.38 0.81 10.23
N ARG A 60 -15.88 0.50 11.42
CA ARG A 60 -14.93 -0.59 11.63
C ARG A 60 -15.47 -1.99 11.33
N THR A 61 -16.78 -2.14 11.42
CA THR A 61 -17.52 -3.38 11.18
C THR A 61 -17.99 -3.53 9.74
N ASP A 62 -17.78 -2.52 8.90
CA ASP A 62 -18.28 -2.55 7.53
C ASP A 62 -17.40 -3.44 6.63
N ARG A 63 -18.03 -3.93 5.57
CA ARG A 63 -17.42 -4.70 4.48
C ARG A 63 -17.85 -4.05 3.17
N LEU A 64 -16.98 -4.04 2.16
CA LEU A 64 -17.40 -3.68 0.82
C LEU A 64 -18.44 -4.72 0.35
N ARG A 65 -19.65 -4.24 0.04
CA ARG A 65 -20.77 -5.11 -0.31
C ARG A 65 -20.62 -5.64 -1.73
N ASP A 66 -21.15 -6.83 -1.96
CA ASP A 66 -21.22 -7.42 -3.28
C ASP A 66 -22.05 -6.49 -4.21
N GLY A 67 -21.67 -6.42 -5.49
CA GLY A 67 -22.33 -5.55 -6.48
C GLY A 67 -21.83 -4.09 -6.51
N VAL A 68 -20.92 -3.69 -5.62
CA VAL A 68 -20.20 -2.42 -5.78
C VAL A 68 -19.02 -2.65 -6.73
N LEU A 69 -19.10 -2.06 -7.93
CA LEU A 69 -18.09 -2.20 -8.98
C LEU A 69 -16.72 -1.69 -8.51
N THR A 70 -15.68 -2.48 -8.70
CA THR A 70 -14.28 -2.09 -8.42
C THR A 70 -13.46 -1.86 -9.69
N LEU A 71 -12.38 -1.09 -9.56
CA LEU A 71 -11.36 -0.89 -10.58
C LEU A 71 -10.77 -2.22 -11.05
N ALA A 72 -10.57 -3.18 -10.14
CA ALA A 72 -10.09 -4.51 -10.51
C ALA A 72 -11.11 -5.24 -11.39
N GLU A 73 -12.41 -5.18 -11.08
CA GLU A 73 -13.46 -5.77 -11.92
C GLU A 73 -13.47 -5.14 -13.32
N VAL A 74 -13.41 -3.81 -13.40
CA VAL A 74 -13.36 -3.08 -14.68
C VAL A 74 -12.12 -3.50 -15.48
N LEU A 75 -10.93 -3.55 -14.87
CA LEU A 75 -9.70 -3.91 -15.57
C LEU A 75 -9.72 -5.37 -16.05
N ARG A 76 -10.29 -6.28 -15.25
CA ARG A 76 -10.47 -7.68 -15.64
C ARG A 76 -11.37 -7.83 -16.87
N GLU A 77 -12.46 -7.05 -16.95
CA GLU A 77 -13.32 -7.00 -18.15
C GLU A 77 -12.59 -6.45 -19.40
N HIS A 78 -11.44 -5.80 -19.22
CA HIS A 78 -10.58 -5.25 -20.27
C HIS A 78 -9.26 -6.03 -20.47
N ASP A 79 -9.28 -7.34 -20.19
CA ASP A 79 -8.17 -8.30 -20.40
C ASP A 79 -6.90 -8.00 -19.59
N PHE A 80 -7.03 -7.38 -18.42
CA PHE A 80 -5.93 -7.34 -17.46
C PHE A 80 -6.04 -8.53 -16.51
N LEU A 81 -4.92 -9.23 -16.32
CA LEU A 81 -4.75 -10.11 -15.16
C LEU A 81 -4.75 -9.25 -13.90
N THR A 82 -5.63 -9.55 -12.95
CA THR A 82 -5.79 -8.78 -11.72
C THR A 82 -5.27 -9.54 -10.50
N SER A 83 -4.30 -8.96 -9.80
CA SER A 83 -3.74 -9.57 -8.59
C SER A 83 -3.58 -8.56 -7.46
N GLY A 84 -3.84 -8.99 -6.23
CA GLY A 84 -3.64 -8.21 -5.01
C GLY A 84 -2.72 -8.92 -4.03
N ILE A 85 -1.72 -8.21 -3.50
CA ILE A 85 -0.82 -8.71 -2.45
C ILE A 85 -0.85 -7.69 -1.31
N VAL A 86 -1.41 -8.11 -0.17
CA VAL A 86 -1.69 -7.22 0.96
C VAL A 86 -1.21 -7.82 2.27
N ASN A 87 -0.85 -6.98 3.23
CA ASN A 87 -0.35 -7.38 4.56
C ASN A 87 -1.11 -6.73 5.72
N SER A 88 -2.28 -6.14 5.47
CA SER A 88 -3.14 -5.56 6.49
C SER A 88 -4.48 -6.27 6.54
N HIS A 89 -4.91 -6.68 7.74
CA HIS A 89 -6.19 -7.39 7.93
C HIS A 89 -7.37 -6.56 7.40
N TRP A 90 -7.30 -5.23 7.47
CA TRP A 90 -8.29 -4.30 6.93
C TRP A 90 -8.49 -4.43 5.42
N LEU A 91 -7.50 -4.96 4.70
CA LEU A 91 -7.56 -5.16 3.25
C LEU A 91 -7.78 -6.62 2.87
N SER A 92 -8.06 -7.49 3.84
CA SER A 92 -8.26 -8.90 3.57
C SER A 92 -9.65 -9.19 2.97
N LYS A 93 -9.82 -10.42 2.50
CA LYS A 93 -11.09 -10.91 1.93
C LYS A 93 -12.29 -10.75 2.87
N THR A 94 -12.06 -10.75 4.20
CA THR A 94 -13.14 -10.53 5.18
C THR A 94 -13.77 -9.15 5.08
N ASN A 95 -13.04 -8.17 4.53
CA ASN A 95 -13.51 -6.81 4.30
C ASN A 95 -13.96 -6.55 2.84
N GLY A 96 -13.97 -7.58 1.99
CA GLY A 96 -14.51 -7.52 0.62
C GLY A 96 -13.64 -6.72 -0.36
N LEU A 97 -12.39 -6.42 0.00
CA LEU A 97 -11.48 -5.67 -0.89
C LEU A 97 -10.79 -6.54 -1.95
N ASP A 98 -11.08 -7.85 -1.98
CA ASP A 98 -10.62 -8.77 -3.01
C ASP A 98 -11.56 -8.81 -4.24
N HIS A 99 -12.66 -8.06 -4.23
CA HIS A 99 -13.58 -7.99 -5.36
C HIS A 99 -12.87 -7.56 -6.64
N GLY A 100 -12.98 -8.40 -7.67
CA GLY A 100 -12.37 -8.18 -8.98
C GLY A 100 -10.98 -8.74 -9.17
N PHE A 101 -10.28 -9.11 -8.10
CA PHE A 101 -8.96 -9.74 -8.21
C PHE A 101 -9.09 -11.23 -8.48
N GLU A 102 -8.42 -11.73 -9.52
CA GLU A 102 -8.32 -13.16 -9.82
C GLU A 102 -7.40 -13.88 -8.83
N GLU A 103 -6.30 -13.22 -8.46
CA GLU A 103 -5.37 -13.69 -7.44
C GLU A 103 -5.34 -12.69 -6.29
N PHE A 104 -5.48 -13.17 -5.06
CA PHE A 104 -5.44 -12.29 -3.89
C PHE A 104 -4.75 -12.96 -2.72
N LEU A 105 -3.55 -12.48 -2.42
CA LEU A 105 -2.65 -13.01 -1.41
C LEU A 105 -2.62 -12.11 -0.18
N TYR A 106 -2.96 -12.69 0.96
CA TYR A 106 -2.69 -12.09 2.27
C TYR A 106 -1.32 -12.54 2.76
N VAL A 107 -0.37 -11.62 2.83
CA VAL A 107 0.96 -11.83 3.36
C VAL A 107 0.91 -11.62 4.87
N LYS A 108 1.09 -12.71 5.62
CA LYS A 108 1.22 -12.64 7.07
C LYS A 108 2.61 -12.12 7.42
N GLU A 109 2.66 -11.00 8.13
CA GLU A 109 3.90 -10.42 8.63
C GLU A 109 4.65 -11.37 9.58
N TYR A 110 5.97 -11.20 9.64
CA TYR A 110 6.79 -11.91 10.61
C TYR A 110 6.38 -11.54 12.04
N ALA A 111 6.48 -12.50 12.96
CA ALA A 111 6.38 -12.20 14.39
C ALA A 111 7.50 -11.24 14.82
N ASP A 112 8.67 -11.40 14.20
CA ASP A 112 9.80 -10.49 14.32
C ASP A 112 9.63 -9.30 13.36
N ARG A 113 9.19 -8.16 13.92
CA ARG A 113 8.96 -6.92 13.18
C ARG A 113 10.23 -6.16 12.79
N THR A 114 11.40 -6.68 13.11
CA THR A 114 12.66 -6.13 12.59
C THR A 114 12.92 -6.55 11.15
N LYS A 115 12.18 -7.54 10.63
CA LYS A 115 12.29 -8.01 9.25
C LYS A 115 11.39 -7.20 8.33
N PRO A 116 11.84 -6.91 7.09
CA PRO A 116 10.99 -6.27 6.09
C PRO A 116 9.81 -7.18 5.73
N THR A 117 8.71 -6.57 5.27
CA THR A 117 7.57 -7.33 4.77
C THR A 117 7.95 -8.26 3.62
N ARG A 118 7.26 -9.40 3.54
CA ARG A 118 7.39 -10.34 2.42
C ARG A 118 6.62 -9.92 1.16
N VAL A 119 5.85 -8.82 1.22
CA VAL A 119 5.08 -8.33 0.06
C VAL A 119 5.96 -8.17 -1.18
N GLU A 120 7.18 -7.68 -1.01
CA GLU A 120 8.13 -7.49 -2.10
C GLU A 120 8.60 -8.83 -2.72
N ASP A 121 8.88 -9.84 -1.89
CA ASP A 121 9.31 -11.15 -2.36
C ASP A 121 8.20 -11.84 -3.17
N GLU A 122 6.97 -11.80 -2.64
CA GLU A 122 5.80 -12.34 -3.33
C GLU A 122 5.50 -11.59 -4.63
N ALA A 123 5.66 -10.25 -4.63
CA ALA A 123 5.50 -9.45 -5.83
C ALA A 123 6.53 -9.80 -6.92
N ARG A 124 7.80 -10.03 -6.54
CA ARG A 124 8.86 -10.43 -7.47
C ARG A 124 8.61 -11.80 -8.07
N ASP A 125 8.23 -12.77 -7.25
CA ASP A 125 7.86 -14.11 -7.72
C ASP A 125 6.66 -14.03 -8.68
N TRP A 126 5.63 -13.28 -8.32
CA TRP A 126 4.45 -13.07 -9.17
C TRP A 126 4.82 -12.41 -10.51
N LEU A 127 5.61 -11.34 -10.50
CA LEU A 127 6.06 -10.66 -11.71
C LEU A 127 6.92 -11.57 -12.59
N SER A 128 7.74 -12.44 -12.00
CA SER A 128 8.56 -13.39 -12.77
C SER A 128 7.70 -14.31 -13.64
N LYS A 129 6.48 -14.65 -13.19
CA LYS A 129 5.53 -15.52 -13.89
C LYS A 129 4.63 -14.77 -14.85
N HIS A 130 4.29 -13.52 -14.54
CA HIS A 130 3.20 -12.79 -15.21
C HIS A 130 3.61 -11.53 -15.98
N ARG A 131 4.88 -11.11 -15.95
CA ARG A 131 5.38 -9.87 -16.59
C ARG A 131 5.05 -9.70 -18.08
N ASN A 132 4.75 -10.79 -18.81
CA ASN A 132 4.42 -10.75 -20.24
C ASN A 132 2.92 -10.54 -20.51
N LYS A 133 2.07 -10.52 -19.47
CA LYS A 133 0.64 -10.23 -19.58
C LYS A 133 0.38 -8.74 -19.37
N ARG A 134 -0.77 -8.25 -19.83
CA ARG A 134 -1.33 -6.99 -19.31
C ARG A 134 -1.84 -7.27 -17.91
N PHE A 135 -1.39 -6.53 -16.91
CA PHE A 135 -1.77 -6.80 -15.53
C PHE A 135 -2.04 -5.54 -14.73
N PHE A 136 -2.87 -5.72 -13.71
CA PHE A 136 -3.04 -4.80 -12.60
C PHE A 136 -2.63 -5.54 -11.33
N LEU A 137 -1.53 -5.11 -10.73
CA LEU A 137 -1.00 -5.67 -9.49
C LEU A 137 -1.13 -4.62 -8.39
N PHE A 138 -2.01 -4.87 -7.43
CA PHE A 138 -2.18 -4.03 -6.25
C PHE A 138 -1.26 -4.53 -5.13
N LEU A 139 -0.24 -3.73 -4.78
CA LEU A 139 0.69 -4.00 -3.69
C LEU A 139 0.41 -3.07 -2.52
N HIS A 140 0.26 -3.63 -1.32
CA HIS A 140 0.10 -2.84 -0.11
C HIS A 140 1.18 -3.16 0.91
N TYR A 141 1.77 -2.11 1.48
CA TYR A 141 2.82 -2.15 2.50
C TYR A 141 2.30 -1.54 3.81
N TYR A 142 2.73 -2.07 4.95
CA TYR A 142 2.27 -1.67 6.28
C TYR A 142 3.44 -1.35 7.24
N ASP A 143 4.67 -1.43 6.73
CA ASP A 143 5.93 -1.38 7.46
C ASP A 143 6.14 -0.06 8.23
N VAL A 144 5.59 1.04 7.72
CA VAL A 144 5.69 2.38 8.35
C VAL A 144 4.41 2.80 9.09
N HIS A 145 3.52 1.84 9.40
CA HIS A 145 2.23 2.13 10.01
C HIS A 145 2.35 2.39 11.53
N SER A 146 3.01 1.49 12.27
CA SER A 146 3.17 1.54 13.72
C SER A 146 4.28 0.60 14.19
N ASP A 147 4.63 0.64 15.48
CA ASP A 147 5.68 -0.19 16.09
C ASP A 147 7.01 -0.06 15.32
N TYR A 148 7.51 1.19 15.29
CA TYR A 148 8.62 1.60 14.43
C TYR A 148 9.91 0.86 14.77
N HIS A 149 10.26 -0.10 13.92
CA HIS A 149 11.55 -0.78 13.91
C HIS A 149 12.18 -0.60 12.55
N SER A 150 13.40 -0.05 12.51
CA SER A 150 14.19 0.04 11.30
C SER A 150 15.27 -1.04 11.28
N LEU A 151 15.62 -1.54 10.09
CA LEU A 151 16.80 -2.37 9.95
C LEU A 151 18.06 -1.58 10.40
N PRO A 152 19.05 -2.23 11.04
CA PRO A 152 20.20 -1.53 11.61
C PRO A 152 20.97 -0.65 10.62
N HIS A 153 20.98 -1.02 9.34
CA HIS A 153 21.66 -0.22 8.31
C HIS A 153 20.89 1.06 7.93
N TYR A 154 19.56 1.09 8.09
CA TYR A 154 18.77 2.32 7.97
C TYR A 154 18.86 3.16 9.25
N GLU A 155 18.85 2.51 10.41
CA GLU A 155 18.98 3.21 11.69
C GLU A 155 20.27 4.04 11.76
N LYS A 156 21.41 3.46 11.37
CA LYS A 156 22.72 4.13 11.34
C LYS A 156 22.78 5.37 10.44
N GLN A 157 21.93 5.45 9.41
CA GLN A 157 21.89 6.62 8.52
C GLN A 157 21.20 7.82 9.18
N PHE A 158 20.36 7.56 10.19
CA PHE A 158 19.34 8.49 10.61
C PHE A 158 19.31 8.76 12.11
N VAL A 159 19.78 7.83 12.93
CA VAL A 159 19.83 7.96 14.39
C VAL A 159 21.24 8.37 14.79
N ARG A 160 21.33 9.42 15.61
CA ARG A 160 22.56 9.84 16.26
C ARG A 160 22.51 9.43 17.73
N PRO A 161 23.65 9.09 18.36
CA PRO A 161 23.69 8.86 19.80
C PRO A 161 23.05 10.03 20.57
N TYR A 162 22.27 9.72 21.60
CA TYR A 162 21.73 10.74 22.49
C TYR A 162 22.88 11.34 23.31
N ASN A 163 23.17 12.62 23.07
CA ASN A 163 24.22 13.36 23.77
C ASN A 163 23.65 14.27 24.87
N GLY A 164 22.37 14.11 25.23
CA GLY A 164 21.75 14.87 26.31
C GLY A 164 22.08 14.29 27.68
N ILE A 165 21.88 15.09 28.72
CA ILE A 165 21.93 14.63 30.11
C ILE A 165 20.59 13.95 30.41
N VAL A 166 20.64 12.80 31.07
CA VAL A 166 19.45 12.08 31.57
C VAL A 166 19.06 12.63 32.93
#